data_AF-A0A5M9P3M8-F1
#
_entry.id   AF-A0A5M9P3M8-F1
#
_cell.length_a   1.000
_cell.length_b   1.000
_cell.length_c   1.000
_cell.angle_alpha   90.00
_cell.angle_beta   90.00
_cell.angle_gamma   90.00
#
_symmetry.space_group_name_H-M   'P 1'
#
loop_
_entity.id
_entity.type
_entity.pdbx_description
1 polymer ?
#
loop_
_entity_poly.entity_id
_entity_poly.type
_entity_poly.pdbx_seq_one_letter_code
_entity_poly.pdbx_strand_id
1 'polypeptide(L)'
;MNRYEGNVINQGLLPSFNLMVSRETGLEQQRISTFFTPAFIKSLVLCNADELYEKIVTIYDNFHELSERYCLEYYLKDIRLDSSIASMPIQKNTDKDLIRIIHEQTLAELKALSEERQSIYLPVIINNMEGTTVASEIKRQLKLLNSMKAGNHTLSDEIKALFPVWVNEISNIFDYSSMSRSFGHEITHSLNFDVCPYCNNEDIETIDVEGAETRPDLDHFYPQSKFPFLALTLSNLIPSGYRCNRTYKSANSMFGYVHPYITGVGQNTIFDFNYMFDEGRTASAINIKVNKLNDNLDKNLGLFKVEVNHNKRNVKDWFLLLEERYQMLVNSDNDCLDEVLNDDNLIRQRLDIDLNKSPTTVLFQKLKIDALNYLSGREYEISD
;
A
#
# COMPACT_ATOMS: atom_id res chain seq x y z
N MET A 1 -6.32 -13.89 -19.56
CA MET A 1 -4.83 -13.90 -19.62
C MET A 1 -4.27 -13.78 -21.05
N ASN A 2 -4.58 -14.69 -21.99
CA ASN A 2 -4.01 -14.65 -23.36
C ASN A 2 -4.30 -13.35 -24.13
N ARG A 3 -5.50 -12.77 -23.98
CA ARG A 3 -5.86 -11.48 -24.60
C ARG A 3 -5.04 -10.33 -24.01
N TYR A 4 -4.90 -10.29 -22.68
CA TYR A 4 -4.12 -9.27 -21.98
C TYR A 4 -2.66 -9.30 -22.43
N GLU A 5 -2.03 -10.49 -22.42
CA GLU A 5 -0.66 -10.66 -22.91
C GLU A 5 -0.52 -10.20 -24.37
N GLY A 6 -1.44 -10.61 -25.25
CA GLY A 6 -1.39 -10.23 -26.67
C GLY A 6 -1.45 -8.72 -26.90
N ASN A 7 -2.34 -8.00 -26.21
CA ASN A 7 -2.57 -6.57 -26.44
C ASN A 7 -1.62 -5.69 -25.63
N VAL A 8 -1.52 -5.93 -24.32
CA VAL A 8 -0.75 -5.06 -23.41
C VAL A 8 0.74 -5.31 -23.55
N ILE A 9 1.17 -6.57 -23.63
CA ILE A 9 2.59 -6.92 -23.65
C ILE A 9 3.12 -6.91 -25.08
N ASN A 10 2.55 -7.75 -25.95
CA ASN A 10 3.12 -8.01 -27.28
C ASN A 10 2.90 -6.86 -28.27
N GLN A 11 1.74 -6.20 -28.24
CA GLN A 11 1.39 -5.11 -29.16
C GLN A 11 1.65 -3.72 -28.57
N GLY A 12 1.74 -3.60 -27.23
CA GLY A 12 1.95 -2.34 -26.53
C GLY A 12 3.36 -2.20 -25.97
N LEU A 13 3.61 -2.86 -24.84
CA LEU A 13 4.80 -2.66 -24.01
C LEU A 13 6.10 -3.01 -24.75
N LEU A 14 6.20 -4.18 -25.38
CA LEU A 14 7.42 -4.62 -26.06
C LEU A 14 7.83 -3.68 -27.21
N PRO A 15 6.94 -3.29 -28.15
CA PRO A 15 7.27 -2.30 -29.17
C PRO A 15 7.72 -0.94 -28.60
N SER A 16 7.00 -0.41 -27.60
CA SER A 16 7.35 0.86 -26.96
C SER A 16 8.72 0.80 -26.28
N PHE A 17 9.03 -0.31 -25.61
CA PHE A 17 10.32 -0.53 -24.97
C PHE A 17 11.45 -0.65 -26.01
N ASN A 18 11.25 -1.42 -27.08
CA ASN A 18 12.22 -1.54 -28.17
C ASN A 18 12.52 -0.19 -28.84
N LEU A 19 11.48 0.65 -29.03
CA LEU A 19 11.64 1.98 -29.59
C LEU A 19 12.45 2.90 -28.66
N MET A 20 12.23 2.84 -27.35
CA MET A 20 13.06 3.54 -26.36
C MET A 20 14.52 3.09 -26.44
N VAL A 21 14.77 1.77 -26.40
CA VAL A 21 16.12 1.19 -26.45
C VAL A 21 16.85 1.53 -27.75
N SER A 22 16.14 1.61 -28.89
CA SER A 22 16.73 1.98 -30.18
C SER A 22 17.27 3.41 -30.25
N ARG A 23 16.81 4.30 -29.35
CA ARG A 23 17.25 5.69 -29.25
C ARG A 23 18.51 5.85 -28.38
N GLU A 24 18.82 4.86 -27.56
CA GLU A 24 20.06 4.79 -26.78
C GLU A 24 21.23 4.27 -27.63
N THR A 25 22.47 4.52 -27.21
CA THR A 25 23.66 4.14 -27.97
C THR A 25 24.72 3.45 -27.12
N GLY A 26 25.56 2.63 -27.77
CA GLY A 26 26.74 2.03 -27.15
C GLY A 26 26.43 1.10 -25.98
N LEU A 27 27.14 1.31 -24.87
CA LEU A 27 27.06 0.45 -23.69
C LEU A 27 25.68 0.50 -23.01
N GLU A 28 25.02 1.66 -23.04
CA GLU A 28 23.73 1.85 -22.36
C GLU A 28 22.61 1.07 -23.04
N GLN A 29 22.56 1.14 -24.38
CA GLN A 29 21.66 0.33 -25.19
C GLN A 29 21.86 -1.17 -24.93
N GLN A 30 23.12 -1.62 -24.86
CA GLN A 30 23.45 -3.01 -24.55
C GLN A 30 23.00 -3.40 -23.13
N ARG A 31 23.24 -2.54 -22.13
CA ARG A 31 22.86 -2.78 -20.74
C ARG A 31 21.35 -2.95 -20.58
N ILE A 32 20.57 -2.03 -21.16
CA ILE A 32 19.10 -2.06 -21.10
C ILE A 32 18.55 -3.29 -21.85
N SER A 33 19.00 -3.53 -23.09
CA SER A 33 18.49 -4.65 -23.92
C SER A 33 18.84 -6.03 -23.36
N THR A 34 20.02 -6.17 -22.73
CA THR A 34 20.44 -7.44 -22.12
C THR A 34 19.62 -7.76 -20.87
N PHE A 35 19.23 -6.74 -20.10
CA PHE A 35 18.44 -6.93 -18.88
C PHE A 35 16.94 -7.06 -19.18
N PHE A 36 16.35 -6.07 -19.86
CA PHE A 36 14.93 -6.02 -20.19
C PHE A 36 14.62 -6.82 -21.44
N THR A 37 14.93 -8.12 -21.41
CA THR A 37 14.56 -9.05 -22.46
C THR A 37 13.03 -9.19 -22.56
N PRO A 38 12.48 -9.60 -23.72
CA PRO A 38 11.04 -9.85 -23.83
C PRO A 38 10.51 -10.85 -22.79
N ALA A 39 11.31 -11.86 -22.44
CA ALA A 39 10.99 -12.83 -21.40
C ALA A 39 10.92 -12.18 -20.01
N PHE A 40 11.89 -11.32 -19.68
CA PHE A 40 11.90 -10.59 -18.41
C PHE A 40 10.69 -9.64 -18.31
N ILE A 41 10.42 -8.84 -19.33
CA ILE A 41 9.28 -7.92 -19.38
C ILE A 41 7.96 -8.69 -19.21
N LYS A 42 7.79 -9.81 -19.90
CA LYS A 42 6.61 -10.67 -19.71
C LYS A 42 6.52 -11.20 -18.28
N SER A 43 7.63 -11.67 -17.71
CA SER A 43 7.68 -12.15 -16.32
C SER A 43 7.37 -11.03 -15.31
N LEU A 44 7.73 -9.79 -15.62
CA LEU A 44 7.48 -8.63 -14.76
C LEU A 44 5.99 -8.29 -14.72
N VAL A 45 5.31 -8.30 -15.87
CA VAL A 45 3.89 -7.96 -15.99
C VAL A 45 2.97 -9.05 -15.43
N LEU A 46 3.40 -10.32 -15.53
CA LEU A 46 2.59 -11.49 -15.17
C LEU A 46 3.06 -12.21 -13.90
N CYS A 47 3.99 -11.64 -13.13
CA CYS A 47 4.44 -12.25 -11.87
C CYS A 47 3.34 -12.24 -10.81
N ASN A 48 3.46 -13.15 -9.85
CA ASN A 48 2.61 -13.23 -8.67
C ASN A 48 2.95 -12.12 -7.68
N ALA A 49 2.05 -11.86 -6.73
CA ALA A 49 2.20 -10.77 -5.77
C ALA A 49 3.43 -10.92 -4.86
N ASP A 50 3.79 -12.17 -4.51
CA ASP A 50 4.95 -12.53 -3.69
C ASP A 50 6.29 -12.30 -4.40
N GLU A 51 6.31 -12.23 -5.72
CA GLU A 51 7.50 -11.94 -6.53
C GLU A 51 7.76 -10.44 -6.72
N LEU A 52 6.78 -9.57 -6.44
CA LEU A 52 6.85 -8.13 -6.74
C LEU A 52 8.06 -7.44 -6.12
N TYR A 53 8.34 -7.74 -4.85
CA TYR A 53 9.47 -7.13 -4.14
C TYR A 53 10.81 -7.56 -4.74
N GLU A 54 10.95 -8.83 -5.13
CA GLU A 54 12.15 -9.32 -5.81
C GLU A 54 12.35 -8.61 -7.15
N LYS A 55 11.28 -8.37 -7.93
CA LYS A 55 11.36 -7.60 -9.17
C LYS A 55 11.83 -6.16 -8.94
N ILE A 56 11.34 -5.50 -7.89
CA ILE A 56 11.79 -4.16 -7.49
C ILE A 56 13.28 -4.17 -7.19
N VAL A 57 13.72 -5.09 -6.33
CA VAL A 57 15.14 -5.20 -5.94
C VAL A 57 16.01 -5.46 -7.17
N THR A 58 15.62 -6.42 -8.01
CA THR A 58 16.35 -6.79 -9.23
C THR A 58 16.51 -5.59 -10.16
N ILE A 59 15.46 -4.80 -10.40
CA ILE A 59 15.52 -3.65 -11.30
C ILE A 59 16.34 -2.52 -10.69
N TYR A 60 16.05 -2.12 -9.45
CA TYR A 60 16.69 -0.96 -8.83
C TYR A 60 18.15 -1.16 -8.43
N ASP A 61 18.55 -2.40 -8.12
CA ASP A 61 19.95 -2.70 -7.83
C ASP A 61 20.78 -2.84 -9.12
N ASN A 62 20.16 -3.01 -10.30
CA ASN A 62 20.86 -2.98 -11.60
C ASN A 62 20.81 -1.61 -12.30
N PHE A 63 19.78 -0.80 -12.01
CA PHE A 63 19.56 0.53 -12.59
C PHE A 63 19.33 1.55 -11.48
N HIS A 64 20.42 1.95 -10.83
CA HIS A 64 20.38 2.84 -9.69
C HIS A 64 19.73 4.20 -10.00
N GLU A 65 19.93 4.72 -11.21
CA GLU A 65 19.29 5.94 -11.70
C GLU A 65 17.76 5.87 -11.73
N LEU A 66 17.15 4.69 -11.90
CA LEU A 66 15.70 4.53 -11.76
C LEU A 66 15.26 4.71 -10.31
N SER A 67 15.97 4.09 -9.37
CA SER A 67 15.64 4.23 -7.95
C SER A 67 15.94 5.65 -7.44
N GLU A 68 17.02 6.28 -7.89
CA GLU A 68 17.33 7.68 -7.55
C GLU A 68 16.26 8.64 -8.08
N ARG A 69 15.76 8.39 -9.30
CA ARG A 69 14.75 9.21 -9.95
C ARG A 69 13.34 9.05 -9.37
N TYR A 70 12.95 7.83 -9.01
CA TYR A 70 11.56 7.52 -8.64
C TYR A 70 11.35 7.14 -7.17
N CYS A 71 12.36 6.64 -6.48
CA CYS A 71 12.21 6.12 -5.11
C CYS A 71 13.46 6.39 -4.25
N LEU A 72 13.67 7.65 -3.84
CA LEU A 72 14.78 8.02 -2.94
C LEU A 72 14.77 7.27 -1.61
N GLU A 73 13.59 6.84 -1.15
CA GLU A 73 13.43 5.94 -0.01
C GLU A 73 14.22 4.63 -0.18
N TYR A 74 14.13 4.03 -1.37
CA TYR A 74 14.90 2.84 -1.74
C TYR A 74 16.36 3.20 -2.04
N TYR A 75 16.61 4.26 -2.80
CA TYR A 75 17.97 4.66 -3.19
C TYR A 75 18.85 4.96 -1.97
N LEU A 76 18.29 5.60 -0.95
CA LEU A 76 19.00 5.93 0.28
C LEU A 76 18.91 4.83 1.35
N LYS A 77 18.43 3.61 1.02
CA LYS A 77 18.18 2.53 2.01
C LYS A 77 19.42 2.18 2.83
N ASP A 78 20.61 2.27 2.24
CA ASP A 78 21.88 1.85 2.84
C ASP A 78 22.60 2.95 3.64
N ILE A 79 22.12 4.21 3.58
CA ILE A 79 22.68 5.31 4.38
C ILE A 79 22.06 5.34 5.76
N ARG A 80 22.89 5.54 6.79
CA ARG A 80 22.44 5.69 8.17
C ARG A 80 22.18 7.16 8.47
N LEU A 81 20.91 7.55 8.37
CA LEU A 81 20.49 8.89 8.75
C LEU A 81 19.95 8.90 10.18
N ASP A 82 20.50 9.78 11.02
CA ASP A 82 20.02 9.97 12.40
C ASP A 82 18.64 10.64 12.37
N SER A 83 17.62 9.86 12.75
CA SER A 83 16.22 10.31 12.80
C SER A 83 15.95 11.33 13.91
N SER A 84 16.80 11.39 14.94
CA SER A 84 16.67 12.30 16.07
C SER A 84 17.03 13.76 15.73
N ILE A 85 17.69 13.99 14.59
CA ILE A 85 18.04 15.31 14.04
C ILE A 85 16.86 16.27 14.09
N ALA A 86 15.64 15.78 13.87
CA ALA A 86 14.46 16.64 13.88
C ALA A 86 14.27 17.39 15.21
N SER A 87 14.47 16.66 16.32
CA SER A 87 14.27 17.10 17.70
C SER A 87 15.49 17.72 18.37
N MET A 88 16.70 17.59 17.82
CA MET A 88 17.92 18.07 18.47
C MET A 88 17.91 19.58 18.74
N PRO A 89 18.40 20.08 19.89
CA PRO A 89 18.55 21.51 20.15
C PRO A 89 19.62 22.16 19.25
N ILE A 90 19.68 23.50 19.23
CA ILE A 90 20.73 24.26 18.51
C ILE A 90 21.20 25.50 19.27
N GLN A 91 20.82 25.61 20.54
CA GLN A 91 21.06 26.80 21.36
C GLN A 91 22.51 26.86 21.83
N LYS A 92 23.07 25.73 22.30
CA LYS A 92 24.42 25.66 22.84
C LYS A 92 25.43 25.36 21.73
N ASN A 93 26.70 25.75 21.96
CA ASN A 93 27.79 25.40 21.04
C ASN A 93 27.96 23.88 20.92
N THR A 94 27.83 23.15 22.03
CA THR A 94 27.85 21.67 22.03
C THR A 94 26.78 21.05 21.12
N ASP A 95 25.59 21.66 21.05
CA ASP A 95 24.50 21.17 20.20
C ASP A 95 24.86 21.38 18.71
N LYS A 96 25.43 22.55 18.40
CA LYS A 96 25.90 22.91 17.06
C LYS A 96 27.05 22.01 16.62
N ASP A 97 27.96 21.67 17.52
CA ASP A 97 29.11 20.81 17.24
C ASP A 97 28.66 19.36 16.97
N LEU A 98 27.69 18.85 17.73
CA LEU A 98 27.11 17.53 17.45
C LEU A 98 26.43 17.48 16.07
N ILE A 99 25.68 18.52 15.69
CA ILE A 99 25.07 18.62 14.36
C ILE A 99 26.14 18.62 13.25
N ARG A 100 27.27 19.29 13.46
CA ARG A 100 28.41 19.28 12.50
C ARG A 100 29.07 17.92 12.38
N ILE A 101 29.22 17.19 13.49
CA ILE A 101 29.74 15.81 13.48
C ILE A 101 28.83 14.90 12.65
N ILE A 102 27.53 14.95 12.87
CA ILE A 102 26.57 14.14 12.09
C ILE A 102 26.63 14.54 10.61
N HIS A 103 26.76 15.83 10.32
CA HIS A 103 26.90 16.32 8.95
C HIS A 103 28.12 15.77 8.24
N GLU A 104 29.29 15.80 8.87
CA GLU A 104 30.53 15.24 8.32
C GLU A 104 30.41 13.74 8.04
N GLN A 105 29.79 12.99 8.96
CA GLN A 105 29.54 11.55 8.79
C GLN A 105 28.56 11.27 7.63
N THR A 106 27.41 11.95 7.60
CA THR A 106 26.44 11.82 6.51
C THR A 106 27.05 12.19 5.17
N LEU A 107 27.87 13.24 5.12
CA LEU A 107 28.54 13.68 3.89
C LEU A 107 29.52 12.61 3.37
N ALA A 108 30.28 11.96 4.25
CA ALA A 108 31.15 10.86 3.87
C ALA A 108 30.37 9.66 3.32
N GLU A 109 29.26 9.27 3.97
CA GLU A 109 28.37 8.20 3.48
C GLU A 109 27.75 8.54 2.12
N LEU A 110 27.29 9.78 1.93
CA LEU A 110 26.72 10.24 0.66
C LEU A 110 27.74 10.21 -0.49
N LYS A 111 28.99 10.61 -0.23
CA LYS A 111 30.07 10.55 -1.23
C LYS A 111 30.36 9.12 -1.64
N ALA A 112 30.51 8.22 -0.67
CA ALA A 112 30.75 6.80 -0.94
C ALA A 112 29.62 6.19 -1.77
N LEU A 113 28.36 6.46 -1.39
CA LEU A 113 27.20 5.98 -2.15
C LEU A 113 27.14 6.58 -3.57
N SER A 114 27.42 7.88 -3.68
CA SER A 114 27.41 8.60 -4.96
C SER A 114 28.42 8.01 -5.95
N GLU A 115 29.61 7.65 -5.47
CA GLU A 115 30.65 7.01 -6.29
C GLU A 115 30.26 5.58 -6.66
N GLU A 116 29.84 4.77 -5.67
CA GLU A 116 29.43 3.37 -5.87
C GLU A 116 28.34 3.24 -6.93
N ARG A 117 27.32 4.10 -6.87
CA ARG A 117 26.11 4.02 -7.69
C ARG A 117 26.10 4.93 -8.89
N GLN A 118 27.20 5.65 -9.15
CA GLN A 118 27.30 6.63 -10.23
C GLN A 118 26.12 7.62 -10.22
N SER A 119 25.87 8.19 -9.04
CA SER A 119 24.72 9.06 -8.78
C SER A 119 24.64 10.27 -9.70
N ILE A 120 23.42 10.61 -10.11
CA ILE A 120 23.11 11.82 -10.89
C ILE A 120 22.73 12.98 -9.97
N TYR A 121 21.98 12.71 -8.89
CA TYR A 121 21.41 13.75 -8.04
C TYR A 121 22.23 14.04 -6.77
N LEU A 122 22.83 13.03 -6.14
CA LEU A 122 23.63 13.24 -4.92
C LEU A 122 24.79 14.23 -5.10
N PRO A 123 25.50 14.33 -6.25
CA PRO A 123 26.51 15.38 -6.42
C PRO A 123 25.97 16.79 -6.18
N VAL A 124 24.72 17.07 -6.57
CA VAL A 124 24.06 18.37 -6.32
C VAL A 124 23.84 18.57 -4.82
N ILE A 125 23.41 17.53 -4.11
CA ILE A 125 23.21 17.56 -2.65
C ILE A 125 24.55 17.75 -1.93
N ILE A 126 25.56 16.97 -2.29
CA ILE A 126 26.90 16.97 -1.69
C ILE A 126 27.55 18.35 -1.83
N ASN A 127 27.53 18.94 -3.03
CA ASN A 127 28.09 20.27 -3.27
C ASN A 127 27.42 21.34 -2.39
N ASN A 128 26.11 21.26 -2.21
CA ASN A 128 25.37 22.18 -1.34
C ASN A 128 25.73 21.98 0.14
N MET A 129 25.91 20.73 0.57
CA MET A 129 26.29 20.40 1.95
C MET A 129 27.72 20.83 2.28
N GLU A 130 28.70 20.58 1.39
CA GLU A 130 30.11 20.96 1.58
C GLU A 130 30.32 22.46 1.83
N GLY A 131 29.53 23.30 1.15
CA GLY A 131 29.61 24.75 1.32
C GLY A 131 28.97 25.28 2.61
N THR A 132 28.31 24.43 3.39
CA THR A 132 27.46 24.86 4.52
C THR A 132 28.17 24.73 5.86
N THR A 133 28.40 25.86 6.54
CA THR A 133 29.06 25.90 7.87
C THR A 133 28.11 26.28 9.02
N VAL A 134 26.93 26.83 8.67
CA VAL A 134 25.93 27.30 9.63
C VAL A 134 25.10 26.12 10.13
N ALA A 135 25.16 25.83 11.43
CA ALA A 135 24.53 24.65 12.03
C ALA A 135 23.02 24.55 11.79
N SER A 136 22.29 25.68 11.72
CA SER A 136 20.84 25.66 11.47
C SER A 136 20.51 25.23 10.05
N GLU A 137 21.36 25.58 9.10
CA GLU A 137 21.23 25.21 7.70
C GLU A 137 21.64 23.76 7.47
N ILE A 138 22.74 23.32 8.09
CA ILE A 138 23.12 21.91 8.16
C ILE A 138 21.96 21.06 8.68
N LYS A 139 21.35 21.46 9.80
CA LYS A 139 20.21 20.75 10.39
C LYS A 139 19.03 20.68 9.41
N ARG A 140 18.78 21.73 8.62
CA ARG A 140 17.74 21.76 7.58
C ARG A 140 18.03 20.77 6.46
N GLN A 141 19.28 20.68 5.99
CA GLN A 141 19.72 19.74 4.96
C GLN A 141 19.61 18.28 5.44
N LEU A 142 20.04 17.99 6.68
CA LEU A 142 19.90 16.65 7.27
C LEU A 142 18.43 16.24 7.45
N LYS A 143 17.55 17.19 7.81
CA LYS A 143 16.09 16.96 7.83
C LYS A 143 15.54 16.62 6.44
N LEU A 144 16.00 17.32 5.41
CA LEU A 144 15.58 17.06 4.02
C LEU A 144 16.00 15.65 3.58
N LEU A 145 17.23 15.23 3.88
CA LEU A 145 17.71 13.87 3.60
C LEU A 145 16.86 12.80 4.31
N ASN A 146 16.52 13.03 5.58
CA ASN A 146 15.61 12.15 6.31
C ASN A 146 14.23 12.10 5.63
N SER A 147 13.71 13.24 5.14
CA SER A 147 12.46 13.29 4.39
C SER A 147 12.53 12.52 3.06
N MET A 148 13.66 12.59 2.36
CA MET A 148 13.93 11.82 1.14
C MET A 148 13.96 10.32 1.41
N LYS A 149 14.72 9.89 2.43
CA LYS A 149 14.81 8.49 2.87
C LYS A 149 13.46 7.96 3.39
N ALA A 150 12.60 8.82 3.93
CA ALA A 150 11.25 8.47 4.35
C ALA A 150 10.22 8.47 3.19
N GLY A 151 10.65 8.75 1.95
CA GLY A 151 9.77 8.73 0.78
C GLY A 151 8.79 9.91 0.70
N ASN A 152 9.05 10.99 1.44
CA ASN A 152 8.22 12.19 1.53
C ASN A 152 8.74 13.35 0.66
N HIS A 153 9.63 13.05 -0.29
CA HIS A 153 10.26 14.06 -1.14
C HIS A 153 9.92 13.81 -2.62
N THR A 154 9.54 14.88 -3.31
CA THR A 154 9.30 14.89 -4.75
C THR A 154 10.37 15.74 -5.42
N LEU A 155 11.05 15.18 -6.42
CA LEU A 155 12.03 15.91 -7.21
C LEU A 155 11.37 17.05 -8.00
N SER A 156 12.05 18.19 -8.11
CA SER A 156 11.65 19.28 -8.99
C SER A 156 11.90 18.92 -10.46
N ASP A 157 11.25 19.62 -11.40
CA ASP A 157 11.39 19.31 -12.82
C ASP A 157 12.81 19.59 -13.34
N GLU A 158 13.52 20.56 -12.74
CA GLU A 158 14.93 20.83 -13.04
C GLU A 158 15.82 19.64 -12.66
N ILE A 159 15.56 18.99 -11.52
CA ILE A 159 16.32 17.80 -11.09
C ILE A 159 15.95 16.59 -11.95
N LYS A 160 14.66 16.40 -12.28
CA LYS A 160 14.24 15.31 -13.17
C LYS A 160 14.90 15.40 -14.55
N ALA A 161 15.14 16.61 -15.05
CA ALA A 161 15.79 16.86 -16.33
C ALA A 161 17.28 16.47 -16.36
N LEU A 162 17.91 16.23 -15.19
CA LEU A 162 19.29 15.73 -15.12
C LEU A 162 19.40 14.25 -15.47
N PHE A 163 18.30 13.49 -15.35
CA PHE A 163 18.30 12.05 -15.60
C PHE A 163 18.24 11.74 -17.10
N PRO A 164 18.81 10.60 -17.54
CA PRO A 164 18.72 10.16 -18.93
C PRO A 164 17.28 10.12 -19.43
N VAL A 165 17.11 10.38 -20.73
CA VAL A 165 15.79 10.47 -21.36
C VAL A 165 14.99 9.19 -21.14
N TRP A 166 15.60 8.03 -21.35
CA TRP A 166 14.95 6.73 -21.16
C TRP A 166 14.43 6.50 -19.73
N VAL A 167 15.15 6.99 -18.72
CA VAL A 167 14.74 6.90 -17.30
C VAL A 167 13.43 7.66 -17.10
N ASN A 168 13.30 8.86 -17.67
CA ASN A 168 12.07 9.64 -17.59
C ASN A 168 10.94 9.08 -18.48
N GLU A 169 11.27 8.38 -19.57
CA GLU A 169 10.28 7.75 -20.47
C GLU A 169 9.64 6.47 -19.89
N ILE A 170 10.31 5.78 -18.96
CA ILE A 170 9.82 4.52 -18.35
C ILE A 170 8.37 4.62 -17.86
N SER A 171 7.99 5.72 -17.21
CA SER A 171 6.61 5.90 -16.72
C SER A 171 5.56 6.02 -17.83
N ASN A 172 5.96 6.47 -19.01
CA ASN A 172 5.08 6.57 -20.18
C ASN A 172 5.00 5.26 -20.96
N ILE A 173 6.06 4.46 -20.91
CA ILE A 173 6.12 3.15 -21.59
C ILE A 173 5.20 2.14 -20.90
N PHE A 174 5.17 2.14 -19.57
CA PHE A 174 4.23 1.36 -18.78
C PHE A 174 2.87 2.11 -18.66
N ASP A 175 2.20 2.32 -19.81
CA ASP A 175 1.00 3.15 -19.93
C ASP A 175 -0.24 2.51 -19.27
N TYR A 176 -0.34 2.72 -17.95
CA TYR A 176 -1.49 2.30 -17.16
C TYR A 176 -2.80 2.93 -17.67
N SER A 177 -2.79 4.18 -18.15
CA SER A 177 -4.02 4.87 -18.54
C SER A 177 -4.67 4.21 -19.76
N SER A 178 -3.86 3.84 -20.76
CA SER A 178 -4.33 3.07 -21.90
C SER A 178 -4.81 1.67 -21.49
N MET A 179 -4.01 0.94 -20.72
CA MET A 179 -4.37 -0.40 -20.25
C MET A 179 -5.66 -0.41 -19.43
N SER A 180 -5.81 0.52 -18.49
CA SER A 180 -6.95 0.63 -17.58
C SER A 180 -8.24 1.01 -18.32
N ARG A 181 -8.14 1.77 -19.42
CA ARG A 181 -9.28 2.06 -20.31
C ARG A 181 -9.74 0.83 -21.09
N SER A 182 -8.81 0.00 -21.56
CA SER A 182 -9.15 -1.16 -22.41
C SER A 182 -9.48 -2.43 -21.62
N PHE A 183 -8.87 -2.61 -20.44
CA PHE A 183 -8.95 -3.85 -19.66
C PHE A 183 -9.45 -3.64 -18.23
N GLY A 184 -9.71 -2.41 -17.77
CA GLY A 184 -10.10 -2.15 -16.38
C GLY A 184 -11.37 -2.90 -15.95
N HIS A 185 -12.40 -2.94 -16.79
CA HIS A 185 -13.61 -3.73 -16.53
C HIS A 185 -13.31 -5.23 -16.53
N GLU A 186 -12.60 -5.74 -17.53
CA GLU A 186 -12.19 -7.16 -17.61
C GLU A 186 -11.39 -7.59 -16.36
N ILE A 187 -10.45 -6.76 -15.89
CA ILE A 187 -9.64 -7.02 -14.70
C ILE A 187 -10.51 -7.03 -13.45
N THR A 188 -11.27 -5.96 -13.19
CA THR A 188 -12.08 -5.85 -11.97
C THR A 188 -13.16 -6.92 -11.89
N HIS A 189 -13.81 -7.22 -13.02
CA HIS A 189 -14.78 -8.32 -13.12
C HIS A 189 -14.14 -9.68 -12.83
N SER A 190 -12.92 -9.93 -13.34
CA SER A 190 -12.19 -11.18 -13.09
C SER A 190 -11.75 -11.32 -11.63
N LEU A 191 -11.49 -10.21 -10.94
CA LEU A 191 -11.08 -10.21 -9.53
C LEU A 191 -12.27 -10.44 -8.58
N ASN A 192 -13.49 -10.06 -9.00
CA ASN A 192 -14.74 -10.35 -8.29
C ASN A 192 -14.74 -9.90 -6.81
N PHE A 193 -14.32 -8.65 -6.58
CA PHE A 193 -14.47 -7.98 -5.28
C PHE A 193 -15.62 -7.00 -5.35
N ASP A 194 -16.57 -7.14 -4.43
CA ASP A 194 -17.64 -6.15 -4.22
C ASP A 194 -17.30 -5.23 -3.04
N VAL A 195 -16.33 -5.60 -2.21
CA VAL A 195 -15.95 -4.85 -1.01
C VAL A 195 -14.43 -4.65 -0.93
N CYS A 196 -14.03 -3.43 -0.58
CA CYS A 196 -12.62 -3.02 -0.58
C CYS A 196 -11.76 -3.92 0.34
N PRO A 197 -10.72 -4.58 -0.19
CA PRO A 197 -9.89 -5.52 0.58
C PRO A 197 -9.02 -4.84 1.64
N TYR A 198 -8.85 -3.51 1.55
CA TYR A 198 -8.04 -2.77 2.51
C TYR A 198 -8.79 -2.42 3.80
N CYS A 199 -10.08 -2.13 3.72
CA CYS A 199 -10.85 -1.67 4.88
C CYS A 199 -12.14 -2.43 5.16
N ASN A 200 -12.60 -3.29 4.24
CA ASN A 200 -13.87 -4.02 4.32
C ASN A 200 -15.09 -3.12 4.67
N ASN A 201 -15.06 -1.86 4.23
CA ASN A 201 -16.03 -0.80 4.60
C ASN A 201 -16.45 0.09 3.38
N GLU A 202 -15.96 -0.20 2.18
CA GLU A 202 -16.34 0.54 0.96
C GLU A 202 -16.78 -0.48 -0.09
N ASP A 203 -17.96 -0.28 -0.67
CA ASP A 203 -18.42 -1.03 -1.83
C ASP A 203 -17.62 -0.63 -3.07
N ILE A 204 -17.21 -1.62 -3.85
CA ILE A 204 -16.33 -1.51 -5.02
C ILE A 204 -16.79 -2.40 -6.17
N GLU A 205 -18.10 -2.65 -6.26
CA GLU A 205 -18.69 -3.50 -7.30
C GLU A 205 -18.36 -3.01 -8.73
N THR A 206 -18.19 -3.97 -9.64
CA THR A 206 -18.09 -3.70 -11.07
C THR A 206 -19.45 -3.87 -11.73
N ILE A 207 -19.95 -2.80 -12.30
CA ILE A 207 -21.17 -2.78 -13.11
C ILE A 207 -20.75 -2.59 -14.57
N ASP A 208 -21.07 -3.57 -15.40
CA ASP A 208 -20.75 -3.58 -16.83
C ASP A 208 -22.02 -3.89 -17.63
N VAL A 209 -22.96 -2.94 -17.58
CA VAL A 209 -24.23 -3.00 -18.32
C VAL A 209 -24.37 -1.75 -19.18
N GLU A 210 -24.98 -1.90 -20.35
CA GLU A 210 -25.18 -0.80 -21.30
C GLU A 210 -25.88 0.39 -20.62
N GLY A 211 -25.23 1.54 -20.63
CA GLY A 211 -25.73 2.78 -20.00
C GLY A 211 -25.40 2.95 -18.52
N ALA A 212 -24.74 1.98 -17.87
CA ALA A 212 -24.26 2.08 -16.50
C ALA A 212 -22.96 1.27 -16.31
N GLU A 213 -21.86 1.78 -16.87
CA GLU A 213 -20.53 1.21 -16.71
C GLU A 213 -19.79 1.90 -15.56
N THR A 214 -19.58 1.18 -14.46
CA THR A 214 -18.73 1.63 -13.36
C THR A 214 -17.88 0.48 -12.85
N ARG A 215 -16.72 0.81 -12.33
CA ARG A 215 -15.82 -0.14 -11.71
C ARG A 215 -15.00 0.57 -10.64
N PRO A 216 -14.40 -0.16 -9.71
CA PRO A 216 -13.51 0.46 -8.75
C PRO A 216 -12.21 0.92 -9.40
N ASP A 217 -11.55 1.85 -8.71
CA ASP A 217 -10.17 2.18 -9.00
C ASP A 217 -9.29 0.93 -8.79
N LEU A 218 -8.37 0.68 -9.72
CA LEU A 218 -7.29 -0.27 -9.52
C LEU A 218 -6.11 0.50 -8.90
N ASP A 219 -5.89 0.28 -7.61
CA ASP A 219 -4.74 0.80 -6.87
C ASP A 219 -3.49 -0.01 -7.20
N HIS A 220 -2.37 0.66 -7.41
CA HIS A 220 -1.07 0.00 -7.52
C HIS A 220 -0.52 -0.22 -6.11
N PHE A 221 -0.48 -1.45 -5.60
CA PHE A 221 0.04 -1.74 -4.25
C PHE A 221 1.41 -1.07 -4.05
N TYR A 222 2.36 -1.37 -4.93
CA TYR A 222 3.55 -0.56 -5.13
C TYR A 222 3.21 0.60 -6.09
N PRO A 223 3.11 1.86 -5.61
CA PRO A 223 2.55 2.96 -6.39
C PRO A 223 3.35 3.26 -7.66
N GLN A 224 2.65 3.49 -8.78
CA GLN A 224 3.28 3.80 -10.08
C GLN A 224 4.22 5.02 -10.05
N SER A 225 4.01 5.97 -9.13
CA SER A 225 4.86 7.16 -8.99
C SER A 225 6.26 6.83 -8.48
N LYS A 226 6.39 5.72 -7.74
CA LYS A 226 7.66 5.18 -7.27
C LYS A 226 8.11 4.04 -8.16
N PHE A 227 7.23 3.10 -8.51
CA PHE A 227 7.57 1.87 -9.25
C PHE A 227 6.89 1.82 -10.62
N PRO A 228 7.24 2.72 -11.56
CA PRO A 228 6.54 2.83 -12.85
C PRO A 228 6.57 1.54 -13.68
N PHE A 229 7.63 0.74 -13.56
CA PHE A 229 7.77 -0.55 -14.25
C PHE A 229 6.81 -1.64 -13.73
N LEU A 230 6.10 -1.42 -12.61
CA LEU A 230 5.03 -2.29 -12.12
C LEU A 230 3.63 -1.76 -12.45
N ALA A 231 3.50 -0.66 -13.21
CA ALA A 231 2.22 -0.02 -13.45
C ALA A 231 1.24 -0.88 -14.28
N LEU A 232 1.77 -1.87 -15.01
CA LEU A 232 1.01 -2.84 -15.79
C LEU A 232 0.98 -4.23 -15.15
N THR A 233 1.65 -4.45 -14.03
CA THR A 233 1.73 -5.77 -13.40
C THR A 233 0.41 -6.14 -12.75
N LEU A 234 -0.24 -7.21 -13.19
CA LEU A 234 -1.60 -7.56 -12.76
C LEU A 234 -1.71 -7.80 -11.26
N SER A 235 -0.74 -8.50 -10.66
CA SER A 235 -0.70 -8.77 -9.23
C SER A 235 -0.45 -7.53 -8.37
N ASN A 236 0.02 -6.42 -8.98
CA ASN A 236 0.19 -5.13 -8.31
C ASN A 236 -1.10 -4.28 -8.34
N LEU A 237 -2.15 -4.71 -9.04
CA LEU A 237 -3.41 -3.96 -9.20
C LEU A 237 -4.49 -4.49 -8.25
N ILE A 238 -4.90 -3.66 -7.27
CA ILE A 238 -5.89 -3.99 -6.24
C ILE A 238 -7.17 -3.18 -6.48
N PRO A 239 -8.35 -3.82 -6.65
CA PRO A 239 -9.61 -3.11 -6.74
C PRO A 239 -9.89 -2.53 -5.36
N SER A 240 -10.07 -1.21 -5.28
CA SER A 240 -10.07 -0.53 -3.99
C SER A 240 -10.99 0.68 -3.96
N GLY A 241 -11.48 0.98 -2.75
CA GLY A 241 -12.31 2.14 -2.49
C GLY A 241 -11.51 3.43 -2.61
N TYR A 242 -12.20 4.51 -2.97
CA TYR A 242 -11.59 5.82 -3.19
C TYR A 242 -10.79 6.29 -1.97
N ARG A 243 -11.30 6.11 -0.75
CA ARG A 243 -10.63 6.62 0.45
C ARG A 243 -9.35 5.85 0.75
N CYS A 244 -9.38 4.52 0.64
CA CYS A 244 -8.21 3.69 0.87
C CYS A 244 -7.09 3.99 -0.16
N ASN A 245 -7.44 4.06 -1.44
CA ASN A 245 -6.48 4.35 -2.51
C ASN A 245 -5.98 5.80 -2.45
N ARG A 246 -6.88 6.78 -2.61
CA ARG A 246 -6.51 8.17 -2.89
C ARG A 246 -6.12 8.96 -1.64
N THR A 247 -6.75 8.67 -0.49
CA THR A 247 -6.57 9.45 0.74
C THR A 247 -5.60 8.80 1.71
N TYR A 248 -5.76 7.51 2.00
CA TYR A 248 -4.97 6.84 3.04
C TYR A 248 -3.63 6.34 2.52
N LYS A 249 -3.63 5.52 1.46
CA LYS A 249 -2.40 4.98 0.88
C LYS A 249 -1.66 6.02 0.04
N SER A 250 -2.36 6.65 -0.90
CA SER A 250 -1.77 7.65 -1.82
C SER A 250 -0.47 7.11 -2.45
N ALA A 251 0.63 7.85 -2.35
CA ALA A 251 1.96 7.49 -2.88
C ALA A 251 2.87 6.77 -1.85
N ASN A 252 2.34 6.19 -0.77
CA ASN A 252 3.12 5.39 0.17
C ASN A 252 3.78 4.20 -0.57
N SER A 253 5.07 3.94 -0.33
CA SER A 253 5.83 2.88 -1.01
C SER A 253 5.31 1.48 -0.76
N MET A 254 4.55 1.30 0.33
CA MET A 254 4.08 0.01 0.82
C MET A 254 5.20 -0.97 1.21
N PHE A 255 6.43 -0.49 1.41
CA PHE A 255 7.49 -1.34 1.95
C PHE A 255 7.14 -1.82 3.38
N GLY A 256 7.19 -3.14 3.57
CA GLY A 256 6.88 -3.77 4.85
C GLY A 256 5.40 -3.79 5.23
N TYR A 257 4.50 -3.47 4.29
CA TYR A 257 3.05 -3.70 4.41
C TYR A 257 2.68 -5.05 3.80
N VAL A 258 1.55 -5.61 4.24
CA VAL A 258 1.04 -6.90 3.76
C VAL A 258 0.22 -6.71 2.49
N HIS A 259 0.48 -7.55 1.48
CA HIS A 259 -0.24 -7.52 0.21
C HIS A 259 -1.55 -8.33 0.29
N PRO A 260 -2.72 -7.80 -0.13
CA PRO A 260 -4.00 -8.49 0.00
C PRO A 260 -4.07 -9.86 -0.69
N TYR A 261 -3.37 -10.04 -1.82
CA TYR A 261 -3.29 -11.34 -2.53
C TYR A 261 -2.33 -12.36 -1.89
N ILE A 262 -1.53 -11.97 -0.90
CA ILE A 262 -0.57 -12.87 -0.23
C ILE A 262 -1.11 -13.30 1.13
N THR A 263 -1.57 -12.34 1.94
CA THR A 263 -2.03 -12.61 3.30
C THR A 263 -3.14 -11.63 3.68
N GLY A 264 -4.26 -12.17 4.16
CA GLY A 264 -5.37 -11.41 4.71
C GLY A 264 -5.37 -11.41 6.25
N VAL A 265 -6.51 -11.08 6.84
CA VAL A 265 -6.72 -11.13 8.31
C VAL A 265 -6.77 -12.55 8.87
N GLY A 266 -6.99 -13.56 8.02
CA GLY A 266 -7.13 -14.96 8.43
C GLY A 266 -8.21 -15.13 9.50
N GLN A 267 -7.99 -16.07 10.44
CA GLN A 267 -8.92 -16.34 11.54
C GLN A 267 -8.64 -15.53 12.81
N ASN A 268 -7.59 -14.70 12.83
CA ASN A 268 -7.24 -13.86 13.98
C ASN A 268 -8.43 -12.98 14.42
N THR A 269 -8.68 -12.84 15.72
CA THR A 269 -9.66 -11.88 16.23
C THR A 269 -9.13 -10.46 16.04
N ILE A 270 -9.80 -9.69 15.18
CA ILE A 270 -9.39 -8.32 14.82
C ILE A 270 -10.12 -7.29 15.69
N PHE A 271 -11.41 -7.52 15.99
CA PHE A 271 -12.24 -6.53 16.65
C PHE A 271 -12.67 -6.94 18.06
N ASP A 272 -12.49 -6.02 19.01
CA ASP A 272 -13.00 -6.11 20.38
C ASP A 272 -14.06 -5.04 20.63
N PHE A 273 -15.05 -5.35 21.46
CA PHE A 273 -16.19 -4.47 21.74
C PHE A 273 -16.17 -4.07 23.21
N ASN A 274 -16.11 -2.77 23.48
CA ASN A 274 -16.07 -2.24 24.85
C ASN A 274 -17.14 -1.17 25.04
N TYR A 275 -17.77 -1.14 26.21
CA TYR A 275 -18.62 -0.03 26.62
C TYR A 275 -17.84 0.90 27.55
N MET A 276 -17.94 2.21 27.34
CA MET A 276 -17.50 3.19 28.32
C MET A 276 -18.39 3.09 29.56
N PHE A 277 -17.76 3.00 30.73
CA PHE A 277 -18.47 2.93 32.00
C PHE A 277 -19.40 4.16 32.15
N ASP A 278 -20.61 3.93 32.67
CA ASP A 278 -21.61 4.95 33.03
C ASP A 278 -22.45 5.60 31.91
N GLU A 279 -22.27 5.27 30.63
CA GLU A 279 -23.05 5.86 29.50
C GLU A 279 -24.19 4.98 28.95
N GLY A 280 -24.50 3.86 29.62
CA GLY A 280 -25.53 2.90 29.19
C GLY A 280 -25.19 2.19 27.86
N ARG A 281 -26.16 1.45 27.31
CA ARG A 281 -26.01 0.76 26.02
C ARG A 281 -26.43 1.68 24.88
N THR A 282 -25.52 2.56 24.46
CA THR A 282 -25.75 3.52 23.38
C THR A 282 -24.60 3.50 22.39
N ALA A 283 -24.83 3.98 21.16
CA ALA A 283 -23.79 4.01 20.13
C ALA A 283 -22.62 4.94 20.49
N SER A 284 -22.84 5.96 21.34
CA SER A 284 -21.75 6.78 21.87
C SER A 284 -20.90 6.04 22.88
N ALA A 285 -21.52 5.18 23.70
CA ALA A 285 -20.83 4.43 24.75
C ALA A 285 -19.98 3.27 24.19
N ILE A 286 -20.31 2.72 23.02
CA ILE A 286 -19.54 1.63 22.41
C ILE A 286 -18.25 2.16 21.82
N ASN A 287 -17.16 1.45 22.06
CA ASN A 287 -15.89 1.62 21.39
C ASN A 287 -15.41 0.27 20.83
N ILE A 288 -15.34 0.19 19.49
CA ILE A 288 -14.82 -0.99 18.79
C ILE A 288 -13.31 -0.82 18.67
N LYS A 289 -12.52 -1.67 19.30
CA LYS A 289 -11.06 -1.63 19.23
C LYS A 289 -10.55 -2.57 18.16
N VAL A 290 -9.45 -2.20 17.51
CA VAL A 290 -8.69 -3.12 16.67
C VAL A 290 -7.57 -3.72 17.50
N ASN A 291 -7.57 -5.04 17.63
CA ASN A 291 -6.57 -5.79 18.38
C ASN A 291 -5.22 -5.73 17.69
N LYS A 292 -4.16 -5.65 18.50
CA LYS A 292 -2.80 -5.67 18.01
C LYS A 292 -2.37 -7.11 17.72
N LEU A 293 -2.06 -7.39 16.46
CA LEU A 293 -1.66 -8.73 16.02
C LEU A 293 -0.16 -9.00 16.24
N ASN A 294 0.63 -7.94 16.42
CA ASN A 294 2.09 -7.98 16.56
C ASN A 294 2.80 -8.53 15.31
N ASP A 295 2.24 -8.24 14.14
CA ASP A 295 2.84 -8.54 12.83
C ASP A 295 2.77 -7.32 11.88
N ASN A 296 3.10 -7.51 10.60
CA ASN A 296 3.08 -6.43 9.62
C ASN A 296 1.66 -5.96 9.26
N LEU A 297 0.61 -6.76 9.54
CA LEU A 297 -0.77 -6.39 9.23
C LEU A 297 -1.23 -5.21 10.11
N ASP A 298 -0.68 -5.05 11.31
CA ASP A 298 -0.90 -3.87 12.17
C ASP A 298 -0.61 -2.55 11.42
N LYS A 299 0.40 -2.54 10.53
CA LYS A 299 0.70 -1.37 9.69
C LYS A 299 -0.42 -1.10 8.69
N ASN A 300 -0.97 -2.13 8.06
CA ASN A 300 -2.12 -2.01 7.15
C ASN A 300 -3.34 -1.48 7.89
N LEU A 301 -3.68 -2.07 9.05
CA LEU A 301 -4.83 -1.66 9.88
C LEU A 301 -4.74 -0.18 10.26
N GLY A 302 -3.54 0.29 10.62
CA GLY A 302 -3.26 1.69 10.95
C GLY A 302 -3.25 2.65 9.75
N LEU A 303 -2.73 2.21 8.59
CA LEU A 303 -2.70 3.01 7.36
C LEU A 303 -4.13 3.25 6.85
N PHE A 304 -4.92 2.19 6.73
CA PHE A 304 -6.29 2.24 6.19
C PHE A 304 -7.36 2.67 7.20
N LYS A 305 -6.94 3.12 8.38
CA LYS A 305 -7.80 3.68 9.44
C LYS A 305 -8.95 2.73 9.80
N VAL A 306 -8.67 1.43 9.89
CA VAL A 306 -9.67 0.39 10.13
C VAL A 306 -10.45 0.70 11.40
N GLU A 307 -9.79 0.95 12.53
CA GLU A 307 -10.46 1.27 13.80
C GLU A 307 -11.43 2.47 13.69
N VAL A 308 -10.97 3.58 13.09
CA VAL A 308 -11.79 4.79 12.93
C VAL A 308 -13.02 4.51 12.06
N ASN A 309 -12.85 3.71 11.00
CA ASN A 309 -13.93 3.41 10.06
C ASN A 309 -14.97 2.46 10.64
N HIS A 310 -14.56 1.55 11.50
CA HIS A 310 -15.44 0.59 12.16
C HIS A 310 -16.09 1.18 13.42
N ASN A 311 -15.63 2.34 13.91
CA ASN A 311 -16.30 3.12 14.95
C ASN A 311 -17.36 4.11 14.43
N LYS A 312 -17.72 4.07 13.15
CA LYS A 312 -18.79 4.93 12.63
C LYS A 312 -20.13 4.55 13.25
N ARG A 313 -21.02 5.54 13.37
CA ARG A 313 -22.33 5.40 14.01
C ARG A 313 -23.15 4.24 13.44
N ASN A 314 -23.23 4.10 12.12
CA ASN A 314 -23.98 3.01 11.48
C ASN A 314 -23.46 1.61 11.85
N VAL A 315 -22.14 1.45 12.05
CA VAL A 315 -21.53 0.18 12.46
C VAL A 315 -21.85 -0.13 13.92
N LYS A 316 -21.80 0.89 14.79
CA LYS A 316 -22.17 0.76 16.20
C LYS A 316 -23.66 0.49 16.39
N ASP A 317 -24.52 1.16 15.61
CA ASP A 317 -25.97 0.92 15.59
C ASP A 317 -26.27 -0.53 15.14
N TRP A 318 -25.54 -1.05 14.15
CA TRP A 318 -25.65 -2.46 13.75
C TRP A 318 -25.25 -3.42 14.88
N PHE A 319 -24.13 -3.16 15.58
CA PHE A 319 -23.69 -4.00 16.70
C PHE A 319 -24.70 -4.00 17.86
N LEU A 320 -25.30 -2.84 18.19
CA LEU A 320 -26.37 -2.76 19.19
C LEU A 320 -27.57 -3.61 18.82
N LEU A 321 -28.01 -3.56 17.55
CA LEU A 321 -29.13 -4.37 17.09
C LEU A 321 -28.81 -5.88 17.16
N LEU A 322 -27.57 -6.27 16.83
CA LEU A 322 -27.11 -7.64 17.02
C LEU A 322 -27.19 -8.05 18.50
N GLU A 323 -26.70 -7.21 19.40
CA GLU A 323 -26.74 -7.47 20.84
C GLU A 323 -28.17 -7.58 21.36
N GLU A 324 -29.08 -6.69 20.95
CA GLU A 324 -30.51 -6.76 21.28
C GLU A 324 -31.12 -8.10 20.85
N ARG A 325 -30.89 -8.51 19.60
CA ARG A 325 -31.37 -9.79 19.06
C ARG A 325 -30.80 -10.98 19.85
N TYR A 326 -29.50 -10.93 20.15
CA TYR A 326 -28.84 -11.95 20.96
C TYR A 326 -29.45 -12.05 22.36
N GLN A 327 -29.67 -10.92 23.04
CA GLN A 327 -30.30 -10.88 24.37
C GLN A 327 -31.75 -11.36 24.34
N MET A 328 -32.50 -11.09 23.27
CA MET A 328 -33.85 -11.63 23.11
C MET A 328 -33.86 -13.16 23.05
N LEU A 329 -32.88 -13.78 22.38
CA LEU A 329 -32.74 -15.24 22.34
C LEU A 329 -32.38 -15.79 23.73
N VAL A 330 -31.40 -15.18 24.41
CA VAL A 330 -31.02 -15.53 25.79
C VAL A 330 -32.23 -15.49 26.74
N ASN A 331 -33.09 -14.49 26.61
CA ASN A 331 -34.27 -14.32 27.47
C ASN A 331 -35.46 -15.23 27.10
N SER A 332 -35.47 -15.83 25.90
CA SER A 332 -36.60 -16.64 25.43
C SER A 332 -36.50 -18.09 25.91
N ASP A 333 -35.32 -18.72 25.81
CA ASP A 333 -34.89 -19.98 26.43
C ASP A 333 -33.42 -20.25 26.03
N ASN A 334 -32.60 -20.86 26.88
CA ASN A 334 -31.22 -21.21 26.54
C ASN A 334 -31.15 -22.25 25.40
N ASP A 335 -32.06 -23.23 25.39
CA ASP A 335 -32.13 -24.24 24.33
C ASP A 335 -32.37 -23.58 22.95
N CYS A 336 -33.11 -22.47 22.92
CA CYS A 336 -33.36 -21.70 21.69
C CYS A 336 -32.10 -20.96 21.21
N LEU A 337 -31.31 -20.41 22.13
CA LEU A 337 -30.04 -19.76 21.78
C LEU A 337 -29.06 -20.76 21.18
N ASP A 338 -28.87 -21.91 21.83
CA ASP A 338 -27.95 -22.93 21.33
C ASP A 338 -28.40 -23.53 20.00
N GLU A 339 -29.71 -23.71 19.78
CA GLU A 339 -30.25 -24.10 18.48
C GLU A 339 -29.86 -23.09 17.39
N VAL A 340 -30.07 -21.80 17.63
CA VAL A 340 -29.71 -20.75 16.68
C VAL A 340 -28.21 -20.71 16.40
N LEU A 341 -27.38 -20.76 17.43
CA LEU A 341 -25.93 -20.69 17.29
C LEU A 341 -25.32 -21.95 16.65
N ASN A 342 -26.04 -23.07 16.60
CA ASN A 342 -25.56 -24.31 15.95
C ASN A 342 -25.99 -24.44 14.47
N ASP A 343 -26.74 -23.48 13.92
CA ASP A 343 -27.24 -23.52 12.54
C ASP A 343 -26.99 -22.20 11.81
N ASP A 344 -26.12 -22.22 10.79
CA ASP A 344 -25.77 -21.05 9.97
C ASP A 344 -26.97 -20.31 9.38
N ASN A 345 -28.04 -21.02 8.99
CA ASN A 345 -29.24 -20.38 8.47
C ASN A 345 -30.01 -19.65 9.56
N LEU A 346 -30.06 -20.21 10.77
CA LEU A 346 -30.66 -19.53 11.92
C LEU A 346 -29.82 -18.33 12.36
N ILE A 347 -28.49 -18.43 12.37
CA ILE A 347 -27.59 -17.27 12.60
C ILE A 347 -27.90 -16.17 11.58
N ARG A 348 -27.96 -16.50 10.29
CA ARG A 348 -28.29 -15.54 9.23
C ARG A 348 -29.67 -14.90 9.42
N GLN A 349 -30.69 -15.70 9.70
CA GLN A 349 -32.07 -15.21 9.81
C GLN A 349 -32.34 -14.41 11.10
N ARG A 350 -31.74 -14.82 12.22
CA ARG A 350 -32.03 -14.28 13.55
C ARG A 350 -31.02 -13.22 13.99
N LEU A 351 -29.76 -13.35 13.58
CA LEU A 351 -28.66 -12.47 13.98
C LEU A 351 -28.10 -11.62 12.82
N ASP A 352 -28.56 -11.84 11.58
CA ASP A 352 -28.12 -11.07 10.38
C ASP A 352 -26.61 -11.16 10.11
N ILE A 353 -26.06 -12.35 10.33
CA ILE A 353 -24.68 -12.70 10.02
C ILE A 353 -24.69 -13.98 9.18
N ASP A 354 -24.21 -13.89 7.95
CA ASP A 354 -24.09 -15.04 7.06
C ASP A 354 -22.63 -15.54 7.09
N LEU A 355 -22.39 -16.65 7.79
CA LEU A 355 -21.04 -17.22 7.94
C LEU A 355 -20.48 -17.78 6.62
N ASN A 356 -21.33 -18.01 5.62
CA ASN A 356 -20.95 -18.58 4.33
C ASN A 356 -20.57 -17.50 3.29
N LYS A 357 -20.50 -16.22 3.71
CA LYS A 357 -20.15 -15.10 2.84
C LYS A 357 -18.71 -14.64 3.04
N SER A 358 -17.98 -14.57 1.93
CA SER A 358 -16.60 -14.08 1.91
C SER A 358 -16.55 -12.57 2.19
N PRO A 359 -15.53 -12.07 2.93
CA PRO A 359 -15.30 -10.64 3.13
C PRO A 359 -15.08 -9.84 1.85
N THR A 360 -14.80 -10.52 0.73
CA THR A 360 -14.69 -9.89 -0.59
C THR A 360 -16.04 -9.43 -1.14
N THR A 361 -17.15 -9.98 -0.61
CA THR A 361 -18.52 -9.75 -1.09
C THR A 361 -19.43 -9.05 -0.08
N VAL A 362 -19.05 -9.03 1.21
CA VAL A 362 -19.89 -8.48 2.28
C VAL A 362 -19.12 -7.49 3.14
N LEU A 363 -19.73 -6.31 3.35
CA LEU A 363 -19.20 -5.26 4.20
C LEU A 363 -19.12 -5.73 5.66
N PHE A 364 -18.02 -5.35 6.30
CA PHE A 364 -17.73 -5.59 7.72
C PHE A 364 -17.72 -7.07 8.12
N GLN A 365 -17.61 -8.01 7.19
CA GLN A 365 -17.79 -9.44 7.45
C GLN A 365 -16.92 -9.94 8.63
N LYS A 366 -15.64 -9.56 8.69
CA LYS A 366 -14.79 -9.93 9.84
C LYS A 366 -15.27 -9.29 11.14
N LEU A 367 -15.64 -8.01 11.13
CA LEU A 367 -16.24 -7.36 12.31
C LEU A 367 -17.51 -8.08 12.77
N LYS A 368 -18.36 -8.53 11.83
CA LYS A 368 -19.59 -9.24 12.16
C LYS A 368 -19.31 -10.58 12.84
N ILE A 369 -18.37 -11.35 12.30
CA ILE A 369 -17.94 -12.64 12.86
C ILE A 369 -17.30 -12.44 14.23
N ASP A 370 -16.39 -11.47 14.38
CA ASP A 370 -15.77 -11.16 15.68
C ASP A 370 -16.80 -10.69 16.71
N ALA A 371 -17.83 -9.93 16.30
CA ALA A 371 -18.94 -9.54 17.17
C ALA A 371 -19.75 -10.74 17.67
N LEU A 372 -20.04 -11.70 16.79
CA LEU A 372 -20.75 -12.93 17.15
C LEU A 372 -19.89 -13.79 18.10
N ASN A 373 -18.60 -13.93 17.83
CA ASN A 373 -17.66 -14.64 18.70
C ASN A 373 -17.60 -13.97 20.08
N TYR A 374 -17.50 -12.64 20.12
CA TYR A 374 -17.50 -11.85 21.36
C TYR A 374 -18.77 -12.08 22.20
N LEU A 375 -19.96 -12.06 21.59
CA LEU A 375 -21.22 -12.24 22.32
C LEU A 375 -21.45 -13.69 22.75
N SER A 376 -21.09 -14.67 21.90
CA SER A 376 -21.41 -16.08 22.12
C SER A 376 -20.35 -16.88 22.87
N GLY A 377 -19.11 -16.38 22.93
CA GLY A 377 -17.96 -17.14 23.43
C GLY A 377 -17.58 -18.33 22.54
N ARG A 378 -18.05 -18.37 21.29
CA ARG A 378 -17.72 -19.37 20.28
C ARG A 378 -16.65 -18.85 19.31
N GLU A 379 -16.12 -19.73 18.47
CA GLU A 379 -15.05 -19.45 17.51
C GLU A 379 -15.53 -19.74 16.07
N TYR A 380 -16.39 -18.88 15.53
CA TYR A 380 -16.75 -18.92 14.12
C TYR A 380 -15.64 -18.35 13.26
N GLU A 381 -15.44 -18.96 12.09
CA GLU A 381 -14.39 -18.62 11.14
C GLU A 381 -14.94 -17.82 9.96
N ILE A 382 -14.05 -17.04 9.33
CA ILE A 382 -14.33 -16.40 8.04
C ILE A 382 -14.32 -17.47 6.96
N SER A 383 -15.32 -17.47 6.08
CA SER A 383 -15.28 -18.25 4.83
C SER A 383 -14.26 -17.65 3.86
N ASP A 384 -13.46 -18.50 3.22
CA ASP A 384 -12.48 -18.11 2.19
C ASP A 384 -13.08 -17.20 1.09
#